data_AF-A0A834XSK4-F1
#
_entry.id   AF-A0A834XSK4-F1
#
_cell.length_a   1.000
_cell.length_b   1.000
_cell.length_c   1.000
_cell.angle_alpha   90.00
_cell.angle_beta   90.00
_cell.angle_gamma   90.00
#
_symmetry.space_group_name_H-M   'P 1'
#
loop_
_entity.id
_entity.type
_entity.pdbx_description
1 polymer ?
#
loop_
_entity_poly.entity_id
_entity_poly.type
_entity_poly.pdbx_seq_one_letter_code
_entity_poly.pdbx_strand_id
1 'polypeptide(L)'
;MNTECVAIGCRIEKPLIIHEKGAQNDVEILRHYRNKLPLLLIHSFIGNADEAKIYIDEGFHLGITGYLCKDKSDSRLRQVLKMENAPLDKILVQTDAPFIYPINRASEEHGKEHCLVGMKGNPRVDIRSY
;
A
#
# COMPACT_ATOMS: atom_id res chain seq x y z
N MET A 1 -14.00 5.00 -6.88
CA MET A 1 -13.99 5.04 -5.40
C MET A 1 -15.42 5.21 -4.84
N ASN A 2 -15.81 4.60 -3.71
CA ASN A 2 -17.17 4.77 -3.13
C ASN A 2 -17.21 6.01 -2.22
N THR A 3 -18.01 7.01 -2.60
CA THR A 3 -18.14 8.30 -1.90
C THR A 3 -18.85 8.20 -0.54
N GLU A 4 -19.76 7.25 -0.36
CA GLU A 4 -20.48 7.04 0.90
C GLU A 4 -19.54 6.58 2.01
N CYS A 5 -18.62 5.65 1.69
CA CYS A 5 -17.60 5.19 2.63
C CYS A 5 -16.67 6.33 3.05
N VAL A 6 -16.28 7.20 2.11
CA VAL A 6 -15.45 8.39 2.40
C VAL A 6 -16.20 9.35 3.33
N ALA A 7 -17.48 9.64 3.05
CA ALA A 7 -18.30 10.51 3.88
C ALA A 7 -18.49 9.94 5.30
N ILE A 8 -18.72 8.63 5.43
CA ILE A 8 -18.80 7.96 6.74
C ILE A 8 -17.48 8.08 7.48
N GLY A 9 -16.35 7.80 6.85
CA GLY A 9 -15.02 7.90 7.46
C GLY A 9 -14.72 9.31 7.97
N CYS A 10 -15.06 10.34 7.19
CA CYS A 10 -14.95 11.74 7.62
C CYS A 10 -15.85 12.03 8.83
N ARG A 11 -17.08 11.52 8.86
CA ARG A 11 -18.03 11.75 9.97
C ARG A 11 -17.60 11.09 11.28
N ILE A 12 -16.96 9.92 11.20
CA ILE A 12 -16.52 9.16 12.39
C ILE A 12 -15.04 9.39 12.74
N GLU A 13 -14.35 10.23 11.98
CA GLU A 13 -12.94 10.60 12.17
C GLU A 13 -12.00 9.38 12.24
N LYS A 14 -12.29 8.33 11.46
CA LYS A 14 -11.45 7.12 11.38
C LYS A 14 -10.60 7.13 10.12
N PRO A 15 -9.33 6.68 10.19
CA PRO A 15 -8.47 6.58 9.02
C PRO A 15 -9.10 5.76 7.89
N LEU A 16 -8.83 6.17 6.65
CA LEU A 16 -9.30 5.51 5.45
C LEU A 16 -8.18 4.64 4.85
N ILE A 17 -8.51 3.38 4.57
CA ILE A 17 -7.66 2.49 3.77
C ILE A 17 -8.33 2.35 2.42
N ILE A 18 -7.68 2.88 1.38
CA ILE A 18 -8.23 2.93 0.03
C ILE A 18 -7.40 2.04 -0.86
N HIS A 19 -8.07 1.20 -1.63
CA HIS A 19 -7.46 0.46 -2.71
C HIS A 19 -7.85 1.10 -4.04
N GLU A 20 -6.85 1.40 -4.86
CA GLU A 20 -7.04 1.81 -6.25
C GLU A 20 -6.01 1.13 -7.14
N LYS A 21 -6.37 0.89 -8.40
CA LYS A 21 -5.46 0.42 -9.45
C LYS A 21 -5.79 1.13 -10.74
N GLY A 22 -4.94 2.06 -11.16
CA GLY A 22 -5.10 2.80 -12.42
C GLY A 22 -6.25 3.82 -12.37
N ALA A 23 -6.68 4.22 -11.18
CA ALA A 23 -7.75 5.19 -10.96
C ALA A 23 -7.21 6.43 -10.23
N GLN A 24 -5.98 6.84 -10.55
CA GLN A 24 -5.30 8.01 -9.96
C GLN A 24 -6.18 9.27 -10.01
N ASN A 25 -6.92 9.45 -11.10
CA ASN A 25 -7.83 10.58 -11.31
C ASN A 25 -8.99 10.63 -10.30
N ASP A 26 -9.35 9.51 -9.67
CA ASP A 26 -10.38 9.49 -8.62
C ASP A 26 -9.93 10.26 -7.36
N VAL A 27 -8.65 10.67 -7.25
CA VAL A 27 -8.16 11.50 -6.15
C VAL A 27 -8.94 12.82 -6.01
N GLU A 28 -9.51 13.33 -7.10
CA GLU A 28 -10.41 14.50 -7.09
C GLU A 28 -11.60 14.32 -6.15
N ILE A 29 -12.12 13.10 -6.03
CA ILE A 29 -13.20 12.78 -5.10
C ILE A 29 -12.72 13.02 -3.66
N LEU A 30 -11.48 12.67 -3.32
CA LEU A 30 -10.92 12.91 -1.98
C LEU A 30 -10.68 14.40 -1.74
N ARG A 31 -10.27 15.15 -2.77
CA ARG A 31 -10.08 16.61 -2.68
C ARG A 31 -11.36 17.33 -2.26
N HIS A 32 -12.54 16.83 -2.65
CA HIS A 32 -13.82 17.37 -2.18
C HIS A 32 -13.99 17.30 -0.65
N TYR A 33 -13.38 16.32 0.01
CA TYR A 33 -13.44 16.10 1.45
C TYR A 33 -12.20 16.63 2.19
N ARG A 34 -11.24 17.26 1.52
CA ARG A 34 -9.89 17.58 2.04
C ARG A 34 -9.89 18.19 3.45
N ASN A 35 -10.82 19.10 3.75
CA ASN A 35 -10.89 19.79 5.05
C ASN A 35 -11.35 18.90 6.22
N LYS A 36 -11.93 17.74 5.93
CA LYS A 36 -12.47 16.78 6.92
C LYS A 36 -11.88 15.38 6.74
N LEU A 37 -10.95 15.24 5.81
CA LEU A 37 -10.41 13.93 5.46
C LEU A 37 -9.47 13.48 6.59
N PRO A 38 -9.74 12.33 7.24
CA PRO A 38 -8.83 11.78 8.22
C PRO A 38 -7.59 11.22 7.52
N LEU A 39 -6.65 10.68 8.31
CA LEU A 39 -5.50 9.95 7.78
C LEU A 39 -5.90 8.93 6.71
N LEU A 40 -5.17 8.93 5.59
CA LEU A 40 -5.50 8.10 4.44
C LEU A 40 -4.27 7.29 3.99
N LEU A 41 -4.49 6.01 3.77
CA LEU A 41 -3.52 5.04 3.25
C LEU A 41 -3.99 4.52 1.89
N ILE A 42 -3.18 4.71 0.85
CA ILE A 42 -3.31 4.01 -0.42
C ILE A 42 -2.68 2.63 -0.27
N HIS A 43 -3.53 1.62 -0.08
CA HIS A 43 -3.11 0.25 0.19
C HIS A 43 -2.61 -0.47 -1.07
N SER A 44 -1.51 -1.20 -0.90
CA SER A 44 -0.85 -1.99 -1.96
C SER A 44 -0.58 -1.16 -3.21
N PHE A 45 0.02 0.01 -3.02
CA PHE A 45 0.45 0.89 -4.10
C PHE A 45 1.48 0.19 -5.00
N ILE A 46 1.29 0.29 -6.32
CA ILE A 46 2.17 -0.29 -7.36
C ILE A 46 2.46 0.70 -8.51
N GLY A 47 2.21 1.98 -8.27
CA GLY A 47 2.36 3.06 -9.25
C GLY A 47 3.81 3.50 -9.45
N ASN A 48 3.98 4.58 -10.21
CA ASN A 48 5.27 5.23 -10.47
C ASN A 48 5.52 6.45 -9.55
N ALA A 49 6.66 7.12 -9.72
CA ALA A 49 7.05 8.27 -8.92
C ALA A 49 6.11 9.48 -9.06
N ASP A 50 5.58 9.74 -10.25
CA ASP A 50 4.66 10.86 -10.48
C ASP A 50 3.31 10.62 -9.78
N GLU A 51 2.79 9.40 -9.87
CA GLU A 51 1.58 8.97 -9.16
C GLU A 51 1.77 9.04 -7.64
N ALA A 52 2.90 8.53 -7.14
CA ALA A 52 3.25 8.60 -5.72
C ALA A 52 3.33 10.05 -5.22
N LYS A 53 3.91 10.94 -6.01
CA LYS A 53 4.03 12.36 -5.67
C LYS A 53 2.67 13.02 -5.46
N ILE A 54 1.68 12.72 -6.32
CA ILE A 54 0.32 13.24 -6.17
C ILE A 54 -0.24 12.89 -4.79
N TYR A 55 -0.12 11.62 -4.38
CA TYR A 55 -0.64 11.18 -3.07
C TYR A 55 0.13 11.76 -1.89
N ILE A 56 1.45 11.85 -1.98
CA ILE A 56 2.29 12.43 -0.92
C ILE A 56 1.99 13.92 -0.75
N ASP A 57 1.82 14.66 -1.84
CA ASP A 57 1.48 16.09 -1.81
C ASP A 57 0.08 16.34 -1.21
N GLU A 58 -0.86 15.41 -1.36
CA GLU A 58 -2.15 15.42 -0.66
C GLU A 58 -2.04 15.02 0.84
N GLY A 59 -0.86 14.61 1.29
CA GLY A 59 -0.58 14.19 2.66
C GLY A 59 -0.89 12.72 2.95
N PHE A 60 -1.22 11.93 1.93
CA PHE A 60 -1.59 10.52 2.07
C PHE A 60 -0.37 9.61 2.25
N HIS A 61 -0.63 8.41 2.76
CA HIS A 61 0.40 7.39 2.98
C HIS A 61 0.31 6.31 1.90
N LEU A 62 1.45 5.67 1.61
CA LEU A 62 1.57 4.63 0.60
C LEU A 62 1.89 3.29 1.28
N GLY A 63 1.04 2.30 1.01
CA GLY A 63 1.25 0.92 1.44
C GLY A 63 2.08 0.16 0.44
N ILE A 64 3.30 -0.24 0.82
CA ILE A 64 4.24 -0.97 -0.02
C ILE A 64 4.25 -2.44 0.38
N THR A 65 4.03 -3.33 -0.59
CA THR A 65 3.93 -4.77 -0.36
C THR A 65 5.16 -5.54 -0.81
N GLY A 66 5.15 -6.88 -0.60
CA GLY A 66 6.11 -7.81 -1.20
C GLY A 66 6.16 -7.79 -2.73
N TYR A 67 5.25 -7.05 -3.40
CA TYR A 67 5.31 -6.79 -4.84
C TYR A 67 6.63 -6.12 -5.24
N LEU A 68 7.27 -5.36 -4.34
CA LEU A 68 8.61 -4.80 -4.56
C LEU A 68 9.65 -5.86 -4.98
N CYS A 69 9.53 -7.09 -4.49
CA CYS A 69 10.41 -8.20 -4.86
C CYS A 69 10.13 -8.73 -6.27
N LYS A 70 8.88 -8.61 -6.74
CA LYS A 70 8.43 -9.02 -8.08
C LYS A 70 8.63 -7.92 -9.12
N ASP A 71 8.72 -6.67 -8.69
CA ASP A 71 8.90 -5.52 -9.59
C ASP A 71 10.28 -5.60 -10.28
N LYS A 72 10.23 -5.93 -11.58
CA LYS A 72 11.39 -5.98 -12.48
C LYS A 72 11.68 -4.62 -13.11
N SER A 73 10.81 -3.63 -12.91
CA SER A 73 11.00 -2.29 -13.46
C SER A 73 11.83 -1.43 -12.53
N ASP A 74 12.89 -0.84 -13.05
CA ASP A 74 13.68 0.16 -12.33
C ASP A 74 12.98 1.51 -12.21
N SER A 75 11.82 1.70 -12.87
CA SER A 75 11.10 2.98 -12.92
C SER A 75 9.80 3.06 -12.12
N ARG A 76 9.43 2.00 -11.40
CA ARG A 76 8.17 1.95 -10.63
C ARG A 76 8.43 2.11 -9.13
N LEU A 77 8.15 1.08 -8.32
CA LEU A 77 8.22 1.19 -6.86
C LEU A 77 9.63 1.47 -6.36
N ARG A 78 10.64 0.95 -7.06
CA ARG A 78 12.05 1.20 -6.74
C ARG A 78 12.43 2.67 -6.87
N GLN A 79 11.82 3.40 -7.81
CA GLN A 79 12.05 4.84 -7.96
C GLN A 79 11.30 5.64 -6.90
N VAL A 80 10.07 5.23 -6.57
CA VAL A 80 9.29 5.85 -5.49
C VAL A 80 10.07 5.85 -4.18
N LEU A 81 10.68 4.72 -3.82
CA LEU A 81 11.53 4.58 -2.63
C LEU A 81 12.84 5.38 -2.67
N LYS A 82 13.24 5.89 -3.84
CA LYS A 82 14.46 6.68 -4.05
C LYS A 82 14.20 8.18 -4.19
N MET A 83 12.94 8.62 -4.21
CA MET A 83 12.64 10.04 -4.28
C MET A 83 13.20 10.74 -3.03
N GLU A 84 13.92 11.83 -3.20
CA GLU A 84 14.49 12.59 -2.07
C GLU A 84 13.41 13.06 -1.08
N ASN A 85 12.22 13.34 -1.61
CA ASN A 85 11.04 13.76 -0.86
C ASN A 85 10.07 12.61 -0.56
N ALA A 86 10.37 11.35 -0.90
CA ALA A 86 9.52 10.21 -0.48
C ALA A 86 9.85 9.93 0.98
N PRO A 87 9.02 10.42 1.91
CA PRO A 87 9.49 10.56 3.26
C PRO A 87 9.11 9.27 3.99
N LEU A 88 10.05 8.70 4.73
CA LEU A 88 9.90 7.42 5.42
C LEU A 88 8.65 7.38 6.32
N ASP A 89 8.16 8.55 6.75
CA ASP A 89 6.93 8.75 7.52
C ASP A 89 5.63 8.56 6.71
N LYS A 90 5.68 8.57 5.37
CA LYS A 90 4.53 8.33 4.49
C LYS A 90 4.47 6.90 3.96
N ILE A 91 5.43 6.05 4.28
CA ILE A 91 5.51 4.68 3.79
C ILE A 91 5.10 3.70 4.88
N LEU A 92 4.17 2.81 4.57
CA LEU A 92 3.80 1.68 5.41
C LEU A 92 4.15 0.37 4.71
N VAL A 93 4.83 -0.54 5.41
CA VAL A 93 5.12 -1.87 4.90
C VAL A 93 3.94 -2.81 5.15
N GLN A 94 3.52 -3.53 4.12
CA GLN A 94 2.39 -4.46 4.16
C GLN A 94 2.80 -5.81 3.55
N THR A 95 2.18 -6.90 3.98
CA THR A 95 2.38 -8.20 3.31
C THR A 95 1.33 -8.45 2.24
N ASP A 96 0.12 -7.91 2.42
CA ASP A 96 -1.06 -8.27 1.64
C ASP A 96 -1.23 -9.80 1.51
N ALA A 97 -0.98 -10.48 2.63
CA ALA A 97 -1.18 -11.91 2.75
C ALA A 97 -2.67 -12.24 2.56
N PRO A 98 -2.98 -13.38 1.93
CA PRO A 98 -2.08 -14.45 1.51
C PRO A 98 -1.48 -14.29 0.10
N PHE A 99 -1.77 -13.19 -0.61
CA PHE A 99 -1.59 -13.13 -2.07
C PHE A 99 -0.20 -12.66 -2.50
N ILE A 100 0.38 -11.67 -1.81
CA ILE A 100 1.61 -11.00 -2.25
C ILE A 100 2.83 -11.53 -1.48
N TYR A 101 3.15 -12.81 -1.69
CA TYR A 101 4.37 -13.40 -1.16
C TYR A 101 5.62 -12.81 -1.85
N PRO A 102 6.67 -12.45 -1.08
CA PRO A 102 7.93 -11.99 -1.64
C PRO A 102 8.65 -13.15 -2.34
N ILE A 103 9.02 -12.97 -3.61
CA ILE A 103 9.85 -13.94 -4.32
C ILE A 103 11.30 -13.53 -4.16
N ASN A 104 12.15 -14.44 -3.70
CA ASN A 104 13.59 -14.22 -3.69
C ASN A 104 14.12 -14.47 -5.10
N ARG A 105 14.93 -13.56 -5.66
CA ARG A 105 15.52 -13.74 -7.02
C ARG A 105 16.32 -15.05 -7.12
N ALA A 106 16.89 -15.54 -6.02
CA ALA A 106 17.58 -16.84 -5.96
C ALA A 106 16.64 -18.06 -6.07
N SER A 107 15.34 -17.91 -5.80
CA SER A 107 14.36 -19.00 -5.88
C SER A 107 13.73 -19.18 -7.27
N GLU A 108 14.06 -18.34 -8.26
CA GLU A 108 13.60 -18.54 -9.64
C GLU A 108 14.28 -19.74 -10.34
N GLU A 109 15.44 -20.22 -9.86
CA GLU A 109 16.13 -21.40 -10.42
C GLU A 109 15.59 -22.75 -9.92
N HIS A 110 14.83 -22.77 -8.82
CA HIS A 110 14.31 -23.99 -8.22
C HIS A 110 12.78 -23.96 -8.20
N GLY A 111 12.17 -24.97 -8.82
CA GLY A 111 10.75 -25.10 -9.16
C GLY A 111 9.73 -24.58 -8.14
N LYS A 112 8.57 -24.19 -8.69
CA LYS A 112 7.41 -23.51 -8.11
C LYS A 112 6.75 -24.12 -6.85
N GLU A 113 7.36 -25.09 -6.17
CA GLU A 113 6.79 -25.75 -5.00
C GLU A 113 7.25 -25.19 -3.64
N HIS A 114 8.27 -24.32 -3.62
CA HIS A 114 8.94 -23.91 -2.38
C HIS A 114 8.55 -22.54 -1.80
N CYS A 115 7.40 -21.97 -2.19
CA CYS A 115 6.90 -20.72 -1.59
C CYS A 115 5.75 -20.93 -0.59
N LEU A 116 5.73 -22.09 0.07
CA LEU A 116 5.03 -22.28 1.34
C LEU A 116 6.10 -22.50 2.40
N VAL A 117 6.74 -21.42 2.86
CA VAL A 117 7.57 -21.50 4.06
C VAL A 117 6.63 -21.72 5.26
N GLY A 118 6.36 -22.98 5.55
CA GLY A 118 6.09 -23.50 6.89
C GLY A 118 5.06 -22.76 7.74
N MET A 119 3.79 -22.67 7.32
CA MET A 119 2.69 -22.55 8.29
C MET A 119 2.32 -23.94 8.85
N LYS A 120 3.26 -24.58 9.54
CA LYS A 120 2.96 -25.65 10.51
C LYS A 120 3.02 -25.02 11.91
N GLY A 121 1.97 -24.32 12.29
CA GLY A 121 1.84 -23.70 13.60
C GLY A 121 0.76 -22.64 13.57
N ASN A 122 -0.36 -22.91 14.21
CA ASN A 122 -1.49 -22.01 14.37
C ASN A 122 -1.07 -20.80 15.23
N PRO A 123 -0.93 -19.57 14.69
CA PRO A 123 -0.67 -18.41 15.52
C PRO A 123 -2.02 -17.75 15.79
N ARG A 124 -2.65 -18.11 16.90
CA ARG A 124 -3.62 -17.19 17.52
C ARG A 124 -2.81 -16.00 18.02
N VAL A 125 -2.82 -14.90 17.27
CA VAL A 125 -2.33 -13.62 17.75
C VAL A 125 -3.45 -13.00 18.59
N ASP A 126 -3.24 -12.91 19.90
CA ASP A 126 -4.11 -12.15 20.80
C ASP A 126 -3.82 -10.65 20.60
N ILE A 127 -4.84 -9.90 20.18
CA ILE A 127 -4.74 -8.46 19.83
C ILE A 127 -4.98 -7.54 21.05
N ARG A 128 -4.96 -8.06 22.27
CA ARG A 128 -5.17 -7.26 23.48
C ARG A 128 -3.87 -6.75 24.10
N SER A 129 -3.21 -5.82 23.42
CA SER A 129 -2.35 -4.81 24.05
C SER A 129 -1.73 -3.88 23.02
N TYR A 130 -2.52 -2.93 22.52
CA TYR A 130 -2.10 -1.61 22.06
C TYR A 130 -3.23 -0.62 22.33
#